data_AF-A0AAD9Z2C6-F1
#
_entry.id   AF-A0AAD9Z2C6-F1
#
_cell.length_a   1.000
_cell.length_b   1.000
_cell.length_c   1.000
_cell.angle_alpha   90.00
_cell.angle_beta   90.00
_cell.angle_gamma   90.00
#
_symmetry.space_group_name_H-M   'P 1'
#
loop_
_entity.id
_entity.type
_entity.pdbx_description
1 polymer ?
#
loop_
_entity_poly.entity_id
_entity_poly.type
_entity_poly.pdbx_seq_one_letter_code
_entity_poly.pdbx_strand_id
1 'polypeptide(L)'
;MLETSCAGLGQSPRPAPSTSLTYLTSLLTREYINMPLTKTSNLPEFTRPPPDSVTFAFPPHSPSDDKIAPTLITFRPGSTISTSLHWHTTHTEYIKVLSGAALVMVAGKVKIYTAEDGAAVVPRYARHECMRFDRPAHLLSKKQRECQEKWMEEQGEDIVQKLKNTEVVAEEWTEPKDGEKEVFFRNLFSTTREPQWKGSWLGEVYMVLQIMCVMWKLDNYIVLVDLGGKGDGSGWRGFVEAVISYSVMGLANAVGRLMGLRAVNEEYTPGWLMRSWQEGKADGKIE
;
A
#
# COMPACT_ATOMS: atom_id res chain seq x y z
N MET A 1 -57.48 -32.08 61.07
CA MET A 1 -57.34 -30.61 61.13
C MET A 1 -55.99 -30.30 61.73
N LEU A 2 -55.03 -29.87 60.90
CA LEU A 2 -53.81 -29.12 61.22
C LEU A 2 -53.04 -28.97 59.90
N GLU A 3 -53.32 -27.90 59.16
CA GLU A 3 -52.51 -27.48 58.00
C GLU A 3 -51.26 -26.78 58.52
N THR A 4 -50.10 -27.22 58.03
CA THR A 4 -48.80 -26.59 58.29
C THR A 4 -48.27 -25.95 57.01
N SER A 5 -47.95 -24.67 57.15
CA SER A 5 -47.39 -23.75 56.16
C SER A 5 -46.00 -24.19 55.68
N CYS A 6 -45.79 -24.21 54.36
CA CYS A 6 -44.47 -24.33 53.74
C CYS A 6 -44.03 -22.97 53.18
N ALA A 7 -42.88 -22.51 53.68
CA ALA A 7 -42.23 -21.26 53.35
C ALA A 7 -41.72 -21.19 51.90
N GLY A 8 -41.89 -20.02 51.27
CA GLY A 8 -41.38 -19.70 49.94
C GLY A 8 -39.87 -19.45 49.93
N LEU A 9 -39.18 -20.12 49.00
CA LEU A 9 -37.78 -19.84 48.67
C LEU A 9 -37.70 -18.58 47.79
N GLY A 10 -37.18 -17.50 48.36
CA GLY A 10 -36.85 -16.28 47.62
C GLY A 10 -35.70 -16.54 46.64
N GLN A 11 -35.98 -16.42 45.34
CA GLN A 11 -34.95 -16.37 44.31
C GLN A 11 -34.26 -15.01 44.35
N SER A 12 -32.96 -14.99 44.68
CA SER A 12 -32.11 -13.82 44.51
C SER A 12 -32.10 -13.38 43.03
N PRO A 13 -32.24 -12.08 42.72
CA PRO A 13 -32.10 -11.60 41.36
C PRO A 13 -30.69 -11.92 40.85
N ARG A 14 -30.60 -12.50 39.64
CA ARG A 14 -29.31 -12.72 38.96
C ARG A 14 -28.71 -11.34 38.63
N PRO A 15 -27.40 -11.13 38.87
CA PRO A 15 -26.75 -9.89 38.46
C PRO A 15 -26.83 -9.77 36.93
N ALA A 16 -27.24 -8.59 36.45
CA ALA A 16 -27.19 -8.27 35.03
C ALA A 16 -25.73 -8.36 34.54
N PRO A 17 -25.47 -8.96 33.37
CA PRO A 17 -24.12 -9.02 32.83
C PRO A 17 -23.60 -7.59 32.64
N SER A 18 -22.51 -7.23 33.32
CA SER A 18 -21.86 -5.95 33.07
C SER A 18 -21.26 -5.99 31.67
N THR A 19 -21.93 -5.32 30.73
CA THR A 19 -21.40 -5.03 29.39
C THR A 19 -20.32 -3.96 29.50
N SER A 20 -19.21 -4.32 30.15
CA SER A 20 -18.01 -3.50 30.14
C SER A 20 -17.54 -3.36 28.69
N LEU A 21 -17.30 -2.12 28.26
CA LEU A 21 -16.78 -1.79 26.93
C LEU A 21 -15.57 -2.68 26.59
N THR A 22 -14.71 -2.93 27.56
CA THR A 22 -13.49 -3.77 27.47
C THR A 22 -13.78 -5.22 27.05
N TYR A 23 -14.89 -5.81 27.51
CA TYR A 23 -15.25 -7.20 27.17
C TYR A 23 -15.71 -7.31 25.72
N LEU A 24 -16.55 -6.36 25.28
CA LEU A 24 -17.01 -6.26 23.89
C LEU A 24 -15.86 -5.96 22.93
N THR A 25 -14.94 -5.07 23.31
CA THR A 25 -13.73 -4.81 22.51
C THR A 25 -12.85 -6.06 22.43
N SER A 26 -12.69 -6.83 23.51
CA SER A 26 -11.90 -8.07 23.49
C SER A 26 -12.50 -9.18 22.62
N LEU A 27 -13.84 -9.29 22.58
CA LEU A 27 -14.52 -10.30 21.75
C LEU A 27 -14.43 -9.94 20.27
N LEU A 28 -14.71 -8.69 19.91
CA LEU A 28 -14.66 -8.24 18.52
C LEU A 28 -13.24 -8.27 17.95
N THR A 29 -12.23 -7.85 18.73
CA THR A 29 -10.82 -7.95 18.31
C THR A 29 -10.41 -9.41 18.11
N ARG A 30 -10.84 -10.32 19.00
CA ARG A 30 -10.54 -11.75 18.88
C ARG A 30 -11.22 -12.41 17.68
N GLU A 31 -12.42 -12.00 17.30
CA GLU A 31 -13.07 -12.47 16.08
C GLU A 31 -12.28 -12.06 14.84
N TYR A 32 -11.90 -10.78 14.71
CA TYR A 32 -11.14 -10.30 13.55
C TYR A 32 -9.75 -10.94 13.41
N ILE A 33 -9.07 -11.20 14.53
CA ILE A 33 -7.71 -11.76 14.54
C ILE A 33 -7.69 -13.24 14.15
N ASN A 34 -8.71 -14.01 14.53
CA ASN A 34 -8.71 -15.46 14.33
C ASN A 34 -9.42 -15.91 13.05
N MET A 35 -9.94 -14.96 12.25
CA MET A 35 -10.51 -15.31 10.96
C MET A 35 -9.41 -15.75 9.99
N PRO A 36 -9.62 -16.85 9.24
CA PRO A 36 -8.65 -17.30 8.25
C PRO A 36 -8.52 -16.24 7.16
N LEU A 37 -7.29 -15.88 6.84
CA LEU A 37 -6.99 -14.95 5.75
C LEU A 37 -7.28 -15.58 4.39
N THR A 38 -7.64 -14.76 3.42
CA THR A 38 -7.85 -15.22 2.05
C THR A 38 -6.51 -15.60 1.43
N LYS A 39 -6.35 -16.84 0.95
CA LYS A 39 -5.11 -17.26 0.29
C LYS A 39 -5.02 -16.65 -1.11
N THR A 40 -4.06 -15.76 -1.32
CA THR A 40 -3.82 -15.03 -2.58
C THR A 40 -2.39 -15.20 -3.11
N SER A 41 -1.56 -15.97 -2.43
CA SER A 41 -0.17 -16.27 -2.79
C SER A 41 0.02 -16.81 -4.20
N ASN A 42 -0.99 -17.44 -4.81
CA ASN A 42 -0.93 -17.97 -6.17
C ASN A 42 -1.49 -17.00 -7.23
N LEU A 43 -2.01 -15.84 -6.84
CA LEU A 43 -2.56 -14.88 -7.81
C LEU A 43 -1.40 -14.27 -8.63
N PRO A 44 -1.50 -14.31 -9.98
CA PRO A 44 -0.50 -13.69 -10.84
C PRO A 44 -0.66 -12.17 -10.90
N GLU A 45 -1.82 -11.64 -10.52
CA GLU A 45 -2.10 -10.21 -10.54
C GLU A 45 -3.18 -9.77 -9.54
N PHE A 46 -3.18 -8.47 -9.24
CA PHE A 46 -4.27 -7.77 -8.55
C PHE A 46 -4.82 -6.66 -9.42
N THR A 47 -6.14 -6.67 -9.64
CA THR A 47 -6.82 -5.64 -10.42
C THR A 47 -7.84 -4.89 -9.56
N ARG A 48 -7.75 -3.54 -9.57
CA ARG A 48 -8.79 -2.66 -9.02
C ARG A 48 -9.75 -2.23 -10.14
N PRO A 49 -11.07 -2.18 -9.88
CA PRO A 49 -12.04 -1.70 -10.86
C PRO A 49 -12.02 -0.17 -10.99
N PRO A 50 -12.65 0.40 -12.04
CA PRO A 50 -12.86 1.84 -12.17
C PRO A 50 -13.58 2.45 -10.95
N PRO A 51 -13.37 3.75 -10.65
CA PRO A 51 -12.53 4.71 -11.40
C PRO A 51 -11.02 4.57 -11.15
N ASP A 52 -10.61 3.85 -10.09
CA ASP A 52 -9.21 3.61 -9.72
C ASP A 52 -8.63 2.38 -10.45
N SER A 53 -8.86 2.29 -11.77
CA SER A 53 -8.53 1.10 -12.54
C SER A 53 -7.03 0.92 -12.71
N VAL A 54 -6.46 -0.06 -12.00
CA VAL A 54 -5.04 -0.42 -12.09
C VAL A 54 -4.88 -1.93 -11.92
N THR A 55 -3.93 -2.51 -12.64
CA THR A 55 -3.53 -3.91 -12.51
C THR A 55 -2.06 -3.98 -12.12
N PHE A 56 -1.76 -4.76 -11.09
CA PHE A 56 -0.41 -5.12 -10.67
C PHE A 56 -0.19 -6.59 -11.00
N ALA A 57 0.65 -6.90 -11.98
CA ALA A 57 0.98 -8.26 -12.37
C ALA A 57 2.40 -8.62 -11.93
N PHE A 58 2.56 -9.86 -11.48
CA PHE A 58 3.82 -10.44 -11.02
C PHE A 58 4.24 -11.51 -12.03
N PRO A 59 5.21 -11.20 -12.91
CA PRO A 59 5.69 -12.17 -13.88
C PRO A 59 6.16 -13.46 -13.19
N PRO A 60 5.96 -14.63 -13.81
CA PRO A 60 6.42 -15.89 -13.24
C PRO A 60 7.92 -15.84 -12.97
N HIS A 61 8.33 -16.24 -11.77
CA HIS A 61 9.73 -16.42 -11.46
C HIS A 61 10.22 -17.73 -12.10
N SER A 62 11.21 -17.64 -12.99
CA SER A 62 11.92 -18.82 -13.46
C SER A 62 12.94 -19.24 -12.39
N PRO A 63 12.98 -20.52 -11.98
CA PRO A 63 14.01 -21.01 -11.07
C PRO A 63 15.44 -20.88 -11.59
N SER A 64 15.61 -20.65 -12.90
CA SER A 64 16.90 -20.37 -13.53
C SER A 64 17.33 -18.91 -13.45
N ASP A 65 16.42 -18.01 -13.09
CA ASP A 65 16.71 -16.58 -13.00
C ASP A 65 17.13 -16.25 -11.57
N ASP A 66 18.38 -15.86 -11.38
CA ASP A 66 18.89 -15.38 -10.09
C ASP A 66 18.25 -14.05 -9.64
N LYS A 67 17.27 -13.53 -10.39
CA LYS A 67 16.67 -12.20 -10.17
C LYS A 67 15.16 -12.28 -10.22
N ILE A 68 14.54 -11.60 -9.26
CA ILE A 68 13.10 -11.38 -9.23
C ILE A 68 12.72 -10.39 -10.34
N ALA A 69 11.70 -10.74 -11.11
CA ALA A 69 11.21 -9.90 -12.20
C ALA A 69 10.56 -8.61 -11.65
N PRO A 70 10.64 -7.49 -12.38
CA PRO A 70 9.91 -6.27 -12.02
C PRO A 70 8.39 -6.52 -11.91
N THR A 71 7.72 -5.78 -11.03
CA THR A 71 6.26 -5.75 -11.00
C THR A 71 5.77 -4.93 -12.19
N LEU A 72 4.78 -5.44 -12.92
CA LEU A 72 4.12 -4.71 -14.00
C LEU A 72 2.90 -3.97 -13.45
N ILE A 73 2.84 -2.66 -13.71
CA ILE A 73 1.75 -1.77 -13.30
C ILE A 73 1.06 -1.25 -14.54
N THR A 74 -0.22 -1.56 -14.69
CA THR A 74 -1.05 -1.15 -15.81
C THR A 74 -2.14 -0.21 -15.36
N PHE A 75 -2.07 1.08 -15.73
CA PHE A 75 -3.13 2.05 -15.52
C PHE A 75 -4.03 2.13 -16.77
N ARG A 76 -5.29 1.73 -16.63
CA ARG A 76 -6.25 1.77 -17.74
C ARG A 76 -6.66 3.19 -18.12
N PRO A 77 -7.10 3.45 -19.38
CA PRO A 77 -7.71 4.71 -19.77
C PRO A 77 -8.71 5.23 -18.74
N GLY A 78 -8.61 6.52 -18.41
CA GLY A 78 -9.48 7.18 -17.42
C GLY A 78 -9.19 6.85 -15.95
N SER A 79 -8.16 6.05 -15.64
CA SER A 79 -7.82 5.74 -14.25
C SER A 79 -7.42 6.99 -13.47
N THR A 80 -8.02 7.16 -12.28
CA THR A 80 -7.78 8.30 -11.39
C THR A 80 -6.74 8.03 -10.31
N ILE A 81 -6.27 6.79 -10.20
CA ILE A 81 -5.36 6.35 -9.15
C ILE A 81 -3.92 6.82 -9.40
N SER A 82 -3.16 6.95 -8.33
CA SER A 82 -1.71 7.04 -8.34
C SER A 82 -1.09 6.05 -7.37
N THR A 83 0.22 5.87 -7.43
CA THR A 83 0.97 5.10 -6.42
C THR A 83 1.00 5.77 -5.04
N SER A 84 0.35 6.94 -4.89
CA SER A 84 0.39 7.82 -3.70
C SER A 84 1.79 8.36 -3.39
N LEU A 85 1.86 9.54 -2.77
CA LEU A 85 3.14 10.17 -2.47
C LEU A 85 3.84 9.47 -1.29
N HIS A 86 5.04 8.94 -1.54
CA HIS A 86 5.80 8.19 -0.54
C HIS A 86 7.31 8.22 -0.80
N TRP A 87 8.10 7.60 0.08
CA TRP A 87 9.55 7.39 -0.10
C TRP A 87 10.01 6.03 0.44
N HIS A 88 11.21 5.66 0.02
CA HIS A 88 11.97 4.49 0.46
C HIS A 88 13.19 4.93 1.26
N THR A 89 13.66 4.11 2.19
CA THR A 89 14.80 4.43 3.06
C THR A 89 15.96 3.48 2.84
N THR A 90 15.66 2.23 2.50
CA THR A 90 16.65 1.18 2.26
C THR A 90 16.78 0.88 0.77
N HIS A 91 15.74 1.12 -0.03
CA HIS A 91 15.73 0.84 -1.46
C HIS A 91 15.86 2.08 -2.34
N THR A 92 16.58 1.91 -3.44
CA THR A 92 16.44 2.79 -4.62
C THR A 92 15.41 2.15 -5.53
N GLU A 93 14.39 2.91 -5.94
CA GLU A 93 13.36 2.43 -6.85
C GLU A 93 13.61 2.90 -8.29
N TYR A 94 13.11 2.12 -9.24
CA TYR A 94 13.13 2.42 -10.66
C TYR A 94 11.74 2.20 -11.24
N ILE A 95 11.28 3.17 -12.02
CA ILE A 95 10.00 3.11 -12.74
C ILE A 95 10.29 3.28 -14.23
N LYS A 96 9.98 2.29 -15.05
CA LYS A 96 10.18 2.34 -16.51
C LYS A 96 8.87 2.19 -17.22
N VAL A 97 8.47 3.20 -17.99
CA VAL A 97 7.29 3.10 -18.86
C VAL A 97 7.62 2.20 -20.05
N LEU A 98 6.78 1.22 -20.31
CA LEU A 98 6.85 0.31 -21.47
C LEU A 98 5.86 0.70 -22.57
N SER A 99 4.72 1.27 -22.20
CA SER A 99 3.66 1.71 -23.12
C SER A 99 2.86 2.86 -22.51
N GLY A 100 2.31 3.73 -23.37
CA GLY A 100 1.56 4.92 -22.96
C GLY A 100 2.46 6.04 -22.43
N ALA A 101 1.90 6.89 -21.59
CA ALA A 101 2.61 7.99 -20.94
C ALA A 101 2.23 8.11 -19.46
N ALA A 102 3.24 8.12 -18.58
CA ALA A 102 3.07 8.25 -17.13
C ALA A 102 3.59 9.61 -16.66
N LEU A 103 2.83 10.31 -15.81
CA LEU A 103 3.35 11.44 -15.06
C LEU A 103 4.03 10.91 -13.80
N VAL A 104 5.32 11.19 -13.67
CA VAL A 104 6.15 10.74 -12.54
C VAL A 104 6.72 11.95 -11.83
N MET A 105 6.49 12.01 -10.52
CA MET A 105 7.16 12.96 -9.63
C MET A 105 8.33 12.24 -8.95
N VAL A 106 9.51 12.84 -8.93
CA VAL A 106 10.66 12.37 -8.14
C VAL A 106 11.40 13.57 -7.57
N ALA A 107 11.59 13.59 -6.24
CA ALA A 107 12.28 14.66 -5.53
C ALA A 107 11.78 16.06 -5.94
N GLY A 108 10.45 16.23 -5.96
CA GLY A 108 9.78 17.49 -6.28
C GLY A 108 9.87 17.94 -7.75
N LYS A 109 10.56 17.18 -8.61
CA LYS A 109 10.58 17.35 -10.07
C LYS A 109 9.47 16.50 -10.67
N VAL A 110 8.77 17.05 -11.67
CA VAL A 110 7.72 16.35 -12.40
C VAL A 110 8.15 16.21 -13.85
N LYS A 111 7.97 15.02 -14.42
CA LYS A 111 8.18 14.74 -15.84
C LYS A 111 7.14 13.71 -16.31
N ILE A 112 6.70 13.84 -17.56
CA ILE A 112 5.96 12.78 -18.23
C ILE A 112 6.96 11.86 -18.93
N TYR A 113 6.89 10.57 -18.60
CA TYR A 113 7.72 9.51 -19.14
C TYR A 113 6.93 8.68 -20.16
N THR A 114 7.62 8.30 -21.22
CA THR A 114 7.18 7.38 -22.28
C THR A 114 8.17 6.21 -22.38
N ALA A 115 7.93 5.28 -23.31
CA ALA A 115 8.84 4.16 -23.55
C ALA A 115 10.26 4.58 -23.98
N GLU A 116 10.44 5.80 -24.47
CA GLU A 116 11.71 6.32 -24.99
C GLU A 116 12.60 6.94 -23.91
N ASP A 117 12.04 7.26 -22.74
CA ASP A 117 12.71 8.04 -21.69
C ASP A 117 13.64 7.21 -20.78
N GLY A 118 13.62 5.88 -20.91
CA GLY A 118 14.29 4.98 -19.98
C GLY A 118 13.60 4.94 -18.61
N ALA A 119 14.35 4.52 -17.57
CA ALA A 119 13.81 4.41 -16.22
C ALA A 119 13.97 5.72 -15.43
N ALA A 120 12.90 6.16 -14.78
CA ALA A 120 12.97 7.14 -13.71
C ALA A 120 13.68 6.51 -12.52
N VAL A 121 14.79 7.10 -12.08
CA VAL A 121 15.50 6.66 -10.88
C VAL A 121 14.94 7.41 -9.68
N VAL A 122 14.56 6.68 -8.64
CA VAL A 122 14.03 7.18 -7.37
C VAL A 122 15.03 6.85 -6.27
N PRO A 123 15.94 7.80 -5.93
CA PRO A 123 16.87 7.61 -4.84
C PRO A 123 16.16 7.40 -3.50
N ARG A 124 16.85 6.78 -2.54
CA ARG A 124 16.43 6.75 -1.14
C ARG A 124 16.06 8.16 -0.66
N TYR A 125 15.03 8.24 0.17
CA TYR A 125 14.40 9.45 0.72
C TYR A 125 13.76 10.39 -0.31
N ALA A 126 13.88 10.11 -1.61
CA ALA A 126 13.18 10.88 -2.62
C ALA A 126 11.68 10.57 -2.56
N ARG A 127 10.90 11.61 -2.30
CA ARG A 127 9.45 11.58 -2.48
C ARG A 127 9.13 11.35 -3.94
N HIS A 128 8.25 10.41 -4.20
CA HIS A 128 7.84 10.08 -5.55
C HIS A 128 6.39 9.60 -5.60
N GLU A 129 5.81 9.73 -6.80
CA GLU A 129 4.45 9.34 -7.12
C GLU A 129 4.37 9.10 -8.64
N CYS A 130 3.65 8.06 -9.07
CA CYS A 130 3.43 7.70 -10.47
C CYS A 130 1.93 7.59 -10.75
N MET A 131 1.52 8.11 -11.91
CA MET A 131 0.12 8.07 -12.38
C MET A 131 0.06 8.23 -13.90
N ARG A 132 -1.13 8.11 -14.48
CA ARG A 132 -1.33 8.44 -15.90
C ARG A 132 -1.07 9.91 -16.16
N PHE A 133 -0.54 10.21 -17.36
CA PHE A 133 -0.32 11.58 -17.79
C PHE A 133 -1.60 12.40 -17.93
N ASP A 134 -2.77 11.77 -18.12
CA ASP A 134 -4.07 12.39 -18.37
C ASP A 134 -4.98 12.41 -17.13
N ARG A 135 -4.42 12.17 -15.93
CA ARG A 135 -5.16 12.25 -14.67
C ARG A 135 -5.87 13.60 -14.54
N PRO A 136 -7.14 13.65 -14.07
CA PRO A 136 -7.89 14.89 -13.96
C PRO A 136 -7.16 15.99 -13.18
N ALA A 137 -7.14 17.21 -13.74
CA ALA A 137 -6.35 18.33 -13.22
C ALA A 137 -6.66 18.74 -11.77
N HIS A 138 -7.88 18.45 -11.27
CA HIS A 138 -8.27 18.72 -9.88
C HIS A 138 -7.67 17.73 -8.87
N LEU A 139 -7.15 16.58 -9.35
CA LEU A 139 -6.42 15.59 -8.55
C LEU A 139 -4.91 15.78 -8.60
N LEU A 140 -4.44 16.81 -9.31
CA LEU A 140 -3.03 17.11 -9.48
C LEU A 140 -2.61 18.29 -8.62
N SER A 141 -1.40 18.23 -8.07
CA SER A 141 -0.75 19.43 -7.53
C SER A 141 -0.51 20.46 -8.64
N LYS A 142 -0.31 21.72 -8.25
CA LYS A 142 -0.03 22.82 -9.19
C LYS A 142 1.12 22.50 -10.16
N LYS A 143 2.24 21.98 -9.65
CA LYS A 143 3.41 21.60 -10.46
C LYS A 143 3.11 20.46 -11.43
N GLN A 144 2.33 19.47 -11.01
CA GLN A 144 1.94 18.35 -11.87
C GLN A 144 1.04 18.82 -13.00
N ARG A 145 0.07 19.69 -12.71
CA ARG A 145 -0.81 20.28 -13.71
C ARG A 145 -0.05 21.14 -14.74
N GLU A 146 0.83 22.02 -14.28
CA GLU A 146 1.67 22.83 -15.17
C GLU A 146 2.54 21.97 -16.11
N CYS A 147 3.13 20.89 -15.58
CA CYS A 147 3.87 19.93 -16.39
C CYS A 147 2.98 19.19 -17.39
N GLN A 148 1.78 18.78 -16.97
CA GLN A 148 0.80 18.08 -17.81
C GLN A 148 0.35 18.95 -18.98
N GLU A 149 -0.11 20.17 -18.69
CA GLU A 149 -0.63 21.12 -19.70
C GLU A 149 0.45 21.44 -20.74
N LYS A 150 1.65 21.81 -20.28
CA LYS A 150 2.77 22.14 -21.15
C LYS A 150 3.14 20.96 -22.07
N TRP A 151 3.24 19.75 -21.50
CA TRP A 151 3.61 18.58 -22.27
C TRP A 151 2.54 18.22 -23.31
N MET A 152 1.25 18.31 -22.95
CA MET A 152 0.15 18.04 -23.90
C MET A 152 0.15 19.04 -25.07
N GLU A 153 0.45 20.31 -24.80
CA GLU A 153 0.61 21.33 -25.85
C GLU A 153 1.77 21.00 -26.80
N GLU A 154 2.91 20.56 -26.26
CA GLU A 154 4.11 20.19 -27.04
C GLU A 154 3.90 18.94 -27.93
N GLN A 155 3.09 17.97 -27.50
CA GLN A 155 2.85 16.74 -28.27
C GLN A 155 1.84 16.90 -29.41
N GLY A 156 0.92 17.86 -29.32
CA GLY A 156 -0.20 18.02 -30.26
C GLY A 156 -1.39 17.09 -29.97
N GLU A 157 -2.57 17.54 -30.41
CA GLU A 157 -3.86 16.95 -30.03
C GLU A 157 -4.02 15.48 -30.41
N ASP A 158 -3.60 15.09 -31.62
CA ASP A 158 -3.75 13.71 -32.11
C ASP A 158 -2.96 12.71 -31.26
N ILE A 159 -1.73 13.06 -30.89
CA ILE A 159 -0.87 12.23 -30.04
C ILE A 159 -1.46 12.13 -28.63
N VAL A 160 -1.88 13.26 -28.06
CA VAL A 160 -2.52 13.31 -26.74
C VAL A 160 -3.78 12.44 -26.71
N GLN A 161 -4.64 12.54 -27.72
CA GLN A 161 -5.88 11.78 -27.78
C GLN A 161 -5.61 10.29 -27.95
N LYS A 162 -4.61 9.90 -28.76
CA LYS A 162 -4.17 8.51 -28.86
C LYS A 162 -3.70 7.97 -27.52
N LEU A 163 -2.87 8.72 -26.79
CA LEU A 163 -2.32 8.29 -25.50
C LEU A 163 -3.37 8.23 -24.39
N LYS A 164 -4.38 9.11 -24.40
CA LYS A 164 -5.54 9.03 -23.49
C LYS A 164 -6.27 7.69 -23.60
N ASN A 165 -6.34 7.15 -24.81
CA ASN A 165 -6.98 5.86 -25.09
C ASN A 165 -6.01 4.67 -25.00
N THR A 166 -4.74 4.91 -24.66
CA THR A 166 -3.72 3.86 -24.51
C THR A 166 -3.53 3.54 -23.02
N GLU A 167 -3.39 2.26 -22.69
CA GLU A 167 -2.99 1.84 -21.34
C GLU A 167 -1.55 2.31 -21.04
N VAL A 168 -1.33 2.78 -19.82
CA VAL A 168 0.03 3.03 -19.34
C VAL A 168 0.50 1.74 -18.71
N VAL A 169 1.57 1.16 -19.24
CA VAL A 169 2.22 -0.03 -18.68
C VAL A 169 3.60 0.37 -18.21
N ALA A 170 3.94 0.12 -16.95
CA ALA A 170 5.25 0.39 -16.38
C ALA A 170 5.79 -0.82 -15.63
N GLU A 171 7.11 -0.98 -15.67
CA GLU A 171 7.86 -1.86 -14.77
C GLU A 171 8.29 -1.07 -13.54
N GLU A 172 8.14 -1.66 -12.36
CA GLU A 172 8.60 -1.11 -11.10
C GLU A 172 9.47 -2.15 -10.37
N TRP A 173 10.69 -1.75 -9.99
CA TRP A 173 11.61 -2.60 -9.23
C TRP A 173 12.51 -1.78 -8.30
N THR A 174 13.16 -2.48 -7.36
CA THR A 174 14.06 -1.87 -6.37
C THR A 174 15.48 -2.42 -6.48
N GLU A 175 16.44 -1.66 -5.95
CA GLU A 175 17.78 -2.12 -5.60
C GLU A 175 18.00 -1.93 -4.09
N PRO A 176 18.35 -2.98 -3.34
CA PRO A 176 18.58 -4.37 -3.80
C PRO A 176 17.32 -5.07 -4.36
N LYS A 177 17.54 -6.04 -5.27
CA LYS A 177 16.49 -6.92 -5.84
C LYS A 177 16.21 -8.13 -4.96
N ASP A 178 15.85 -7.89 -3.71
CA ASP A 178 15.63 -8.91 -2.68
C ASP A 178 14.20 -9.52 -2.69
N GLY A 179 13.30 -8.93 -3.48
CA GLY A 179 11.89 -9.35 -3.57
C GLY A 179 10.95 -8.58 -2.64
N GLU A 180 11.46 -7.68 -1.80
CA GLU A 180 10.67 -6.91 -0.83
C GLU A 180 9.53 -6.14 -1.53
N LYS A 181 9.78 -5.59 -2.71
CA LYS A 181 8.78 -4.86 -3.49
C LYS A 181 7.57 -5.72 -3.88
N GLU A 182 7.80 -6.96 -4.32
CA GLU A 182 6.70 -7.89 -4.64
C GLU A 182 5.97 -8.34 -3.36
N VAL A 183 6.70 -8.61 -2.28
CA VAL A 183 6.12 -8.91 -0.95
C VAL A 183 5.21 -7.77 -0.50
N PHE A 184 5.65 -6.52 -0.67
CA PHE A 184 4.88 -5.32 -0.36
C PHE A 184 3.56 -5.28 -1.12
N PHE A 185 3.60 -5.36 -2.45
CA PHE A 185 2.38 -5.30 -3.25
C PHE A 185 1.41 -6.44 -2.94
N ARG A 186 1.91 -7.67 -2.80
CA ARG A 186 1.06 -8.82 -2.46
C ARG A 186 0.37 -8.62 -1.12
N ASN A 187 1.08 -8.17 -0.09
CA ASN A 187 0.49 -7.96 1.23
C ASN A 187 -0.46 -6.75 1.26
N LEU A 188 -0.12 -5.65 0.57
CA LEU A 188 -0.98 -4.47 0.45
C LEU A 188 -2.31 -4.79 -0.25
N PHE A 189 -2.27 -5.43 -1.43
CA PHE A 189 -3.47 -5.69 -2.21
C PHE A 189 -4.31 -6.85 -1.67
N SER A 190 -3.70 -7.84 -1.03
CA SER A 190 -4.47 -8.88 -0.35
C SER A 190 -5.21 -8.31 0.85
N THR A 191 -4.56 -7.43 1.62
CA THR A 191 -5.15 -6.72 2.76
C THR A 191 -6.42 -5.96 2.37
N THR A 192 -6.43 -5.23 1.25
CA THR A 192 -7.61 -4.47 0.80
C THR A 192 -8.75 -5.35 0.25
N ARG A 193 -8.48 -6.64 0.02
CA ARG A 193 -9.47 -7.60 -0.50
C ARG A 193 -10.17 -8.38 0.59
N GLU A 194 -9.62 -8.44 1.80
CA GLU A 194 -10.17 -9.22 2.91
C GLU A 194 -11.65 -8.88 3.19
N PRO A 195 -12.58 -9.83 3.02
CA PRO A 195 -14.00 -9.58 3.21
C PRO A 195 -14.36 -9.14 4.63
N GLN A 196 -13.69 -9.70 5.63
CA GLN A 196 -13.96 -9.45 7.04
C GLN A 196 -13.77 -7.98 7.39
N TRP A 197 -12.83 -7.28 6.77
CA TRP A 197 -12.55 -5.88 7.10
C TRP A 197 -13.49 -4.88 6.40
N LYS A 198 -14.44 -5.35 5.60
CA LYS A 198 -15.38 -4.50 4.84
C LYS A 198 -16.70 -4.32 5.57
N GLY A 199 -17.26 -3.12 5.48
CA GLY A 199 -18.64 -2.83 5.90
C GLY A 199 -18.82 -2.57 7.39
N SER A 200 -17.74 -2.56 8.18
CA SER A 200 -17.76 -2.09 9.57
C SER A 200 -16.64 -1.08 9.83
N TRP A 201 -16.91 -0.09 10.68
CA TRP A 201 -15.91 0.93 11.04
C TRP A 201 -14.68 0.31 11.73
N LEU A 202 -14.88 -0.74 12.53
CA LEU A 202 -13.79 -1.49 13.16
C LEU A 202 -12.95 -2.21 12.11
N GLY A 203 -13.59 -2.86 11.15
CA GLY A 203 -12.91 -3.54 10.03
C GLY A 203 -12.06 -2.56 9.22
N GLU A 204 -12.58 -1.38 8.92
CA GLU A 204 -11.83 -0.34 8.21
C GLU A 204 -10.62 0.16 9.01
N VAL A 205 -10.76 0.38 10.32
CA VAL A 205 -9.63 0.72 11.21
C VAL A 205 -8.59 -0.40 11.21
N TYR A 206 -9.03 -1.66 11.29
CA TYR A 206 -8.16 -2.83 11.23
C TYR A 206 -7.39 -2.90 9.91
N MET A 207 -8.06 -2.68 8.78
CA MET A 207 -7.44 -2.63 7.45
C MET A 207 -6.40 -1.52 7.38
N VAL A 208 -6.72 -0.30 7.85
CA VAL A 208 -5.76 0.82 7.86
C VAL A 208 -4.55 0.49 8.72
N LEU A 209 -4.74 -0.04 9.92
CA LEU A 209 -3.63 -0.47 10.79
C LEU A 209 -2.77 -1.56 10.15
N GLN A 210 -3.40 -2.54 9.49
CA GLN A 210 -2.71 -3.58 8.75
C GLN A 210 -1.87 -3.00 7.61
N ILE A 211 -2.43 -2.08 6.80
CA ILE A 211 -1.70 -1.37 5.74
C ILE A 211 -0.49 -0.62 6.32
N MET A 212 -0.66 0.09 7.45
CA MET A 212 0.44 0.80 8.10
C MET A 212 1.54 -0.17 8.58
N CYS A 213 1.19 -1.37 9.07
CA CYS A 213 2.17 -2.39 9.41
C CYS A 213 2.96 -2.86 8.18
N VAL A 214 2.27 -3.12 7.07
CA VAL A 214 2.87 -3.51 5.78
C VAL A 214 3.86 -2.43 5.32
N MET A 215 3.40 -1.18 5.24
CA MET A 215 4.19 -0.02 4.81
C MET A 215 5.42 0.23 5.69
N TRP A 216 5.25 0.15 7.01
CA TRP A 216 6.35 0.31 7.98
C TRP A 216 7.43 -0.76 7.82
N LYS A 217 7.03 -2.02 7.62
CA LYS A 217 7.97 -3.15 7.56
C LYS A 217 8.68 -3.28 6.22
N LEU A 218 8.02 -2.90 5.12
CA LEU A 218 8.48 -3.13 3.74
C LEU A 218 8.86 -1.83 3.03
N ASP A 219 9.52 -0.95 3.78
CA ASP A 219 10.20 0.25 3.30
C ASP A 219 9.33 1.22 2.47
N ASN A 220 8.04 1.36 2.75
CA ASN A 220 7.14 2.21 1.94
C ASN A 220 6.48 3.29 2.81
N TYR A 221 7.17 4.42 3.02
CA TYR A 221 6.73 5.45 3.95
C TYR A 221 5.88 6.52 3.26
N ILE A 222 4.61 6.59 3.62
CA ILE A 222 3.68 7.59 3.05
C ILE A 222 3.96 8.99 3.58
N VAL A 223 3.82 9.98 2.70
CA VAL A 223 3.87 11.39 3.09
C VAL A 223 2.51 11.79 3.65
N LEU A 224 2.41 11.91 4.98
CA LEU A 224 1.16 12.30 5.65
C LEU A 224 0.87 13.80 5.55
N VAL A 225 1.93 14.61 5.48
CA VAL A 225 1.86 16.06 5.35
C VAL A 225 2.93 16.49 4.35
N ASP A 226 2.56 17.30 3.36
CA ASP A 226 3.51 17.93 2.44
C ASP A 226 3.65 19.42 2.80
N LEU A 227 4.82 19.79 3.32
CA LEU A 227 5.18 21.16 3.68
C LEU A 227 5.85 21.91 2.51
N GLY A 228 5.90 21.31 1.31
CA GLY A 228 6.51 21.92 0.12
C GLY A 228 8.03 22.00 0.24
N GLY A 229 8.66 20.93 0.73
CA GLY A 229 10.12 20.78 0.75
C GLY A 229 10.72 20.54 -0.64
N LYS A 230 12.03 20.28 -0.70
CA LYS A 230 12.73 19.97 -1.96
C LYS A 230 12.30 18.64 -2.58
N GLY A 231 11.65 17.76 -1.82
CA GLY A 231 11.27 16.44 -2.29
C GLY A 231 12.32 15.35 -2.03
N ASP A 232 13.59 15.69 -1.84
CA ASP A 232 14.71 14.76 -1.63
C ASP A 232 14.95 14.34 -0.16
N GLY A 233 14.01 14.69 0.72
CA GLY A 233 14.14 14.48 2.17
C GLY A 233 15.05 15.49 2.89
N SER A 234 15.76 16.37 2.17
CA SER A 234 16.68 17.33 2.77
C SER A 234 16.00 18.60 3.31
N GLY A 235 16.69 19.27 4.25
CA GLY A 235 16.24 20.50 4.88
C GLY A 235 15.19 20.29 5.98
N TRP A 236 14.90 21.36 6.71
CA TRP A 236 14.06 21.28 7.92
C TRP A 236 12.63 20.80 7.62
N ARG A 237 12.05 21.17 6.47
CA ARG A 237 10.71 20.71 6.07
C ARG A 237 10.69 19.21 5.84
N GLY A 238 11.65 18.69 5.07
CA GLY A 238 11.81 17.25 4.83
C GLY A 238 11.98 16.47 6.13
N PHE A 239 12.78 17.00 7.04
CA PHE A 239 12.95 16.43 8.38
C PHE A 239 11.64 16.37 9.17
N VAL A 240 10.87 17.47 9.23
CA VAL A 240 9.59 17.52 9.96
C VAL A 240 8.57 16.54 9.37
N GLU A 241 8.44 16.50 8.04
CA GLU A 241 7.54 15.56 7.35
C GLU A 241 7.92 14.10 7.68
N ALA A 242 9.22 13.78 7.62
CA ALA A 242 9.72 12.45 7.96
C ALA A 242 9.41 12.10 9.42
N VAL A 243 9.65 13.00 10.38
CA VAL A 243 9.33 12.79 11.79
C VAL A 243 7.84 12.51 11.99
N ILE A 244 6.96 13.25 11.33
CA ILE A 244 5.51 13.05 11.42
C ILE A 244 5.13 11.66 10.88
N SER A 245 5.56 11.31 9.66
CA SER A 245 5.24 10.01 9.07
C SER A 245 5.80 8.85 9.89
N TYR A 246 7.08 8.91 10.30
CA TYR A 246 7.66 7.86 11.14
C TYR A 246 6.94 7.71 12.47
N SER A 247 6.57 8.82 13.12
CA SER A 247 5.89 8.77 14.41
C SER A 247 4.50 8.14 14.28
N VAL A 248 3.71 8.57 13.30
CA VAL A 248 2.35 8.06 13.09
C VAL A 248 2.38 6.59 12.65
N MET A 249 3.19 6.25 11.66
CA MET A 249 3.28 4.88 11.15
C MET A 249 3.90 3.94 12.19
N GLY A 250 4.92 4.39 12.92
CA GLY A 250 5.57 3.62 13.98
C GLY A 250 4.60 3.31 15.13
N LEU A 251 3.80 4.30 15.54
CA LEU A 251 2.73 4.10 16.52
C LEU A 251 1.65 3.15 16.00
N ALA A 252 1.18 3.33 14.76
CA ALA A 252 0.19 2.46 14.14
C ALA A 252 0.68 1.01 14.04
N ASN A 253 1.95 0.80 13.66
CA ASN A 253 2.59 -0.51 13.65
C ASN A 253 2.72 -1.10 15.07
N ALA A 254 3.10 -0.32 16.08
CA ALA A 254 3.16 -0.78 17.46
C ALA A 254 1.77 -1.25 17.96
N VAL A 255 0.73 -0.46 17.71
CA VAL A 255 -0.66 -0.80 18.05
C VAL A 255 -1.13 -2.03 17.27
N GLY A 256 -0.87 -2.08 15.96
CA GLY A 256 -1.23 -3.22 15.12
C GLY A 256 -0.58 -4.52 15.61
N ARG A 257 0.71 -4.49 15.98
CA ARG A 257 1.40 -5.65 16.55
C ARG A 257 0.81 -6.10 17.88
N LEU A 258 0.41 -5.16 18.75
CA LEU A 258 -0.32 -5.49 19.99
C LEU A 258 -1.68 -6.13 19.70
N MET A 259 -2.29 -5.78 18.57
CA MET A 259 -3.53 -6.37 18.07
C MET A 259 -3.30 -7.65 17.23
N GLY A 260 -2.08 -8.20 17.22
CA GLY A 260 -1.77 -9.44 16.50
C GLY A 260 -1.63 -9.31 14.98
N LEU A 261 -1.63 -8.09 14.45
CA LEU A 261 -1.42 -7.82 13.02
C LEU A 261 0.03 -8.11 12.62
N ARG A 262 0.19 -8.62 11.40
CA ARG A 262 1.49 -9.00 10.84
C ARG A 262 1.66 -8.31 9.51
N ALA A 263 2.75 -7.58 9.35
CA ALA A 263 3.05 -6.89 8.10
C ALA A 263 3.22 -7.83 6.89
N VAL A 264 3.61 -9.08 7.13
CA VAL A 264 3.80 -10.09 6.08
C VAL A 264 3.07 -11.37 6.48
N ASN A 265 2.20 -11.86 5.59
CA ASN A 265 1.44 -13.09 5.76
C ASN A 265 1.82 -14.11 4.67
N GLU A 266 1.95 -15.38 5.05
CA GLU A 266 2.31 -16.48 4.15
C GLU A 266 1.17 -16.81 3.18
N GLU A 267 -0.06 -16.54 3.58
CA GLU A 267 -1.26 -16.70 2.77
C GLU A 267 -1.22 -15.82 1.51
N TYR A 268 -0.54 -14.67 1.59
CA TYR A 268 -0.43 -13.67 0.52
C TYR A 268 0.86 -13.81 -0.30
N THR A 269 1.87 -14.49 0.22
CA THR A 269 3.23 -14.47 -0.34
C THR A 269 3.64 -15.89 -0.76
N PRO A 270 4.03 -16.12 -2.03
CA PRO A 270 4.60 -17.41 -2.44
C PRO A 270 5.77 -17.84 -1.54
N GLY A 271 5.85 -19.12 -1.21
CA GLY A 271 6.90 -19.62 -0.31
C GLY A 271 8.33 -19.43 -0.83
N TRP A 272 8.53 -19.44 -2.15
CA TRP A 272 9.84 -19.14 -2.75
C TRP A 272 10.24 -17.67 -2.56
N LEU A 273 9.29 -16.75 -2.75
CA LEU A 273 9.50 -15.32 -2.58
C LEU A 273 9.76 -14.98 -1.11
N MET A 274 9.03 -15.62 -0.20
CA MET A 274 9.24 -15.47 1.24
C MET A 274 10.67 -15.84 1.65
N ARG A 275 11.20 -16.96 1.13
CA ARG A 275 12.58 -17.38 1.40
C ARG A 275 13.59 -16.41 0.83
N SER A 276 13.43 -16.01 -0.43
CA SER A 276 14.33 -15.03 -1.08
C SER A 276 14.39 -13.71 -0.30
N TRP A 277 13.24 -13.19 0.13
CA TRP A 277 13.18 -11.96 0.93
C TRP A 277 13.84 -12.13 2.31
N GLN A 278 13.61 -13.26 2.99
CA GLN A 278 14.22 -13.54 4.29
C GLN A 278 15.75 -13.72 4.20
N GLU A 279 16.24 -14.42 3.17
CA GLU A 279 17.67 -14.58 2.89
C GLU A 279 18.33 -13.23 2.59
N GLY A 280 17.67 -12.38 1.78
CA GLY A 280 18.11 -11.02 1.50
C GLY A 280 18.28 -10.15 2.76
N LYS A 281 17.41 -10.33 3.76
CA LYS A 281 17.53 -9.68 5.08
C LYS A 281 18.66 -10.28 5.93
N ALA A 282 18.82 -11.60 5.93
CA ALA A 282 19.80 -12.30 6.76
C ALA A 282 21.25 -12.00 6.36
N ASP A 283 21.50 -11.77 5.07
CA ASP A 283 22.82 -11.43 4.51
C ASP A 283 23.37 -10.06 4.95
N GLY A 284 22.65 -9.29 5.78
CA GLY A 284 23.06 -7.94 6.19
C GLY A 284 23.10 -6.94 5.03
N LYS A 285 22.48 -7.29 3.89
CA LYS A 285 22.30 -6.37 2.74
C LYS A 285 21.27 -5.29 3.04
N ILE A 286 20.58 -5.36 4.18
CA ILE A 286 19.58 -4.39 4.66
C ILE A 286 19.60 -4.36 6.21
N GLU A 287 20.09 -3.26 6.80
CA GLU A 287 19.83 -2.89 8.22
C GLU A 287 18.49 -2.14 8.34
#